data_AF-A0A2G4F7Z0-F1
#
_entry.id   AF-A0A2G4F7Z0-F1
#
_cell.length_a   1.000
_cell.length_b   1.000
_cell.length_c   1.000
_cell.angle_alpha   90.00
_cell.angle_beta   90.00
_cell.angle_gamma   90.00
#
_symmetry.space_group_name_H-M   'P 1'
#
loop_
_entity.id
_entity.type
_entity.pdbx_description
1 polymer ?
#
loop_
_entity_poly.entity_id
_entity_poly.type
_entity_poly.pdbx_seq_one_letter_code
_entity_poly.pdbx_strand_id
1 'polypeptide(L)'
;MKSLLLALLATGSLFAGEKATLTLADFTDLNGGAPAGGWKTQEGGVIHLAAQKGTGALISKKEYTNFELTWEWRLESAGNNGIKYWVTNIKDAKGKGEWLGIEYQMIDDDKHPDGLRGGSHNTGSIYDIV
;
A
#
# COMPACT_ATOMS: atom_id res chain seq x y z
N MET A 1 33.71 -17.78 42.51
CA MET A 1 32.71 -16.93 41.84
C MET A 1 31.84 -17.83 40.97
N LYS A 2 30.56 -17.98 41.30
CA LYS A 2 29.61 -18.79 40.50
C LYS A 2 28.81 -17.81 39.64
N SER A 3 29.05 -17.80 38.33
CA SER A 3 28.24 -17.01 37.39
C SER A 3 26.88 -17.68 37.21
N LEU A 4 25.82 -16.93 37.52
CA LEU A 4 24.44 -17.32 37.27
C LEU A 4 24.06 -16.83 35.87
N LEU A 5 23.85 -17.76 34.94
CA LEU A 5 23.34 -17.44 33.60
C LEU A 5 21.81 -17.42 33.66
N LEU A 6 21.22 -16.23 33.57
CA LEU A 6 19.77 -16.05 33.55
C LEU A 6 19.28 -16.13 32.10
N ALA A 7 18.79 -17.30 31.69
CA ALA A 7 18.11 -17.45 30.42
C ALA A 7 16.67 -16.93 30.57
N LEU A 8 16.40 -15.74 30.04
CA LEU A 8 15.06 -15.17 29.97
C LEU A 8 14.33 -15.82 28.78
N LEU A 9 13.53 -16.87 29.02
CA LEU A 9 12.56 -17.33 28.02
C LEU A 9 11.40 -16.33 27.99
N ALA A 10 11.44 -15.39 27.04
CA ALA A 10 10.29 -14.58 26.71
C ALA A 10 9.33 -15.43 25.86
N THR A 11 8.29 -15.98 26.47
CA THR A 11 7.17 -16.57 25.75
C THR A 11 6.31 -15.45 25.16
N GLY A 12 6.56 -15.08 23.91
CA GLY A 12 5.67 -14.19 23.16
C GLY A 12 4.40 -14.95 22.75
N SER A 13 3.25 -14.54 23.28
CA SER A 13 1.96 -15.00 22.74
C SER A 13 1.64 -14.16 21.50
N LEU A 14 1.55 -14.80 20.33
CA LEU A 14 1.06 -14.17 19.12
C LEU A 14 -0.47 -14.14 19.19
N PHE A 15 -1.06 -12.97 19.42
CA PHE A 15 -2.50 -12.77 19.24
C PHE A 15 -2.75 -12.47 17.76
N ALA A 16 -3.77 -13.12 17.18
CA ALA A 16 -4.27 -12.73 15.87
C ALA A 16 -4.80 -11.29 15.96
N GLY A 17 -4.42 -10.43 15.01
CA GLY A 17 -4.95 -9.07 14.93
C GLY A 17 -6.46 -9.09 14.71
N GLU A 18 -7.16 -8.13 15.30
CA GLU A 18 -8.59 -7.95 15.04
C GLU A 18 -8.81 -7.58 13.56
N LYS A 19 -9.79 -8.21 12.91
CA LYS A 19 -10.13 -7.88 11.52
C LYS A 19 -10.64 -6.45 11.45
N ALA A 20 -9.99 -5.63 10.64
CA ALA A 20 -10.44 -4.27 10.34
C ALA A 20 -10.79 -4.14 8.86
N THR A 21 -11.92 -3.48 8.56
CA THR A 21 -12.26 -3.05 7.21
C THR A 21 -11.88 -1.59 7.07
N LEU A 22 -10.98 -1.27 6.15
CA LEU A 22 -10.57 0.11 5.89
C LEU A 22 -11.51 0.78 4.90
N THR A 23 -11.85 2.03 5.17
CA THR A 23 -12.65 2.91 4.32
C THR A 23 -11.82 4.11 3.90
N LEU A 24 -12.30 4.94 2.96
CA LEU A 24 -11.60 6.17 2.57
C LEU A 24 -11.28 7.10 3.77
N ALA A 25 -12.10 7.05 4.83
CA ALA A 25 -11.88 7.83 6.04
C ALA A 25 -10.63 7.39 6.83
N ASP A 26 -10.10 6.20 6.57
CA ASP A 26 -8.88 5.67 7.21
C ASP A 26 -7.59 6.09 6.50
N PHE A 27 -7.71 6.91 5.44
CA PHE A 27 -6.58 7.40 4.64
C PHE A 27 -6.47 8.92 4.67
N THR A 28 -5.27 9.41 4.33
CA THR A 28 -4.94 10.81 4.03
C THR A 28 -4.33 10.91 2.64
N ASP A 29 -4.18 12.14 2.15
CA ASP A 29 -3.18 12.38 1.11
C ASP A 29 -1.74 12.17 1.65
N LEU A 30 -0.75 12.24 0.76
CA LEU A 30 0.66 12.02 1.11
C LEU A 30 1.28 13.11 2.03
N ASN A 31 0.55 14.20 2.29
CA ASN A 31 0.95 15.29 3.19
C ASN A 31 0.18 15.27 4.52
N GLY A 32 -0.65 14.25 4.76
CA GLY A 32 -1.49 14.13 5.95
C GLY A 32 -2.81 14.90 5.89
N GLY A 33 -3.14 15.49 4.74
CA GLY A 33 -4.41 16.16 4.49
C GLY A 33 -5.56 15.18 4.21
N ALA A 34 -6.77 15.70 4.04
CA ALA A 34 -7.89 14.88 3.60
C ALA A 34 -7.62 14.28 2.21
N PRO A 35 -8.11 13.07 1.90
CA PRO A 35 -8.07 12.52 0.56
C PRO A 35 -8.52 13.53 -0.51
N ALA A 36 -7.69 13.72 -1.54
CA ALA A 36 -7.91 14.71 -2.61
C ALA A 36 -7.80 14.04 -3.98
N GLY A 37 -7.78 14.81 -5.08
CA GLY A 37 -7.40 14.28 -6.40
C GLY A 37 -8.38 13.27 -7.01
N GLY A 38 -9.66 13.28 -6.61
CA GLY A 38 -10.70 12.46 -7.21
C GLY A 38 -11.05 11.17 -6.44
N TRP A 39 -10.40 10.92 -5.30
CA TRP A 39 -10.78 9.84 -4.39
C TRP A 39 -12.14 10.10 -3.73
N LYS A 40 -13.04 9.12 -3.82
CA LYS A 40 -14.38 9.17 -3.22
C LYS A 40 -14.85 7.79 -2.79
N THR A 41 -15.73 7.75 -1.79
CA THR A 41 -16.48 6.54 -1.45
C THR A 41 -17.67 6.42 -2.40
N GLN A 42 -17.82 5.27 -3.04
CA GLN A 42 -19.00 4.89 -3.82
C GLN A 42 -19.92 3.96 -3.01
N GLU A 43 -21.07 3.62 -3.59
CA GLU A 43 -22.00 2.65 -3.03
C GLU A 43 -21.31 1.34 -2.68
N GLY A 44 -21.74 0.71 -1.57
CA GLY A 44 -21.12 -0.51 -1.06
C GLY A 44 -19.76 -0.29 -0.38
N GLY A 45 -19.32 0.96 -0.17
CA GLY A 45 -18.06 1.26 0.51
C GLY A 45 -16.82 1.20 -0.38
N VAL A 46 -17.00 1.13 -1.71
CA VAL A 46 -15.89 1.08 -2.67
C VAL A 46 -15.11 2.39 -2.66
N ILE A 47 -13.80 2.30 -2.42
CA ILE A 47 -12.89 3.43 -2.60
C ILE A 47 -12.61 3.57 -4.10
N HIS A 48 -13.11 4.65 -4.70
CA HIS A 48 -13.01 4.87 -6.13
C HIS A 48 -12.18 6.11 -6.44
N LEU A 49 -11.31 5.96 -7.43
CA LEU A 49 -10.56 7.05 -7.99
C LEU A 49 -11.16 7.51 -9.32
N ALA A 50 -11.77 8.70 -9.32
CA ALA A 50 -12.17 9.36 -10.56
C ALA A 50 -10.96 10.11 -11.13
N ALA A 51 -10.15 9.43 -11.93
CA ALA A 51 -8.87 9.93 -12.43
C ALA A 51 -9.00 11.30 -13.11
N GLN A 52 -8.23 12.27 -12.62
CA GLN A 52 -8.05 13.59 -13.23
C GLN A 52 -6.56 13.93 -13.26
N LYS A 53 -6.19 14.97 -14.01
CA LYS A 53 -4.80 15.44 -14.03
C LYS A 53 -4.39 15.85 -12.60
N GLY A 54 -3.32 15.23 -12.07
CA GLY A 54 -2.81 15.54 -10.72
C GLY A 54 -3.45 14.74 -9.59
N THR A 55 -4.18 13.66 -9.90
CA THR A 55 -4.57 12.67 -8.89
C THR A 55 -3.34 12.15 -8.12
N GLY A 56 -3.40 12.19 -6.78
CA GLY A 56 -2.34 11.71 -5.89
C GLY A 56 -2.66 10.36 -5.24
N ALA A 57 -1.67 9.77 -4.58
CA ALA A 57 -1.84 8.54 -3.81
C ALA A 57 -2.51 8.79 -2.44
N LEU A 58 -3.06 7.73 -1.88
CA LEU A 58 -3.54 7.67 -0.50
C LEU A 58 -2.50 6.99 0.38
N ILE A 59 -2.45 7.38 1.65
CA ILE A 59 -1.68 6.69 2.68
C ILE A 59 -2.55 6.45 3.91
N SER A 60 -2.43 5.28 4.54
CA SER A 60 -3.22 4.95 5.72
C SER A 60 -2.82 5.83 6.90
N LYS A 61 -3.80 6.24 7.70
CA LYS A 61 -3.57 7.00 8.95
C LYS A 61 -2.80 6.20 9.99
N LYS A 62 -2.97 4.87 9.97
CA LYS A 62 -2.30 3.92 10.85
C LYS A 62 -1.15 3.25 10.11
N GLU A 63 -0.10 2.94 10.86
CA GLU A 63 0.98 2.06 10.42
C GLU A 63 0.69 0.61 10.83
N TYR A 64 1.12 -0.32 10.00
CA TYR A 64 0.94 -1.76 10.20
C TYR A 64 2.26 -2.48 9.97
N THR A 65 2.55 -3.48 10.80
CA THR A 65 3.77 -4.29 10.70
C THR A 65 3.46 -5.67 10.14
N ASN A 66 2.85 -6.53 10.95
CA ASN A 66 2.35 -7.85 10.57
C ASN A 66 0.85 -7.73 10.29
N PHE A 67 0.44 -8.07 9.07
CA PHE A 67 -0.96 -8.00 8.67
C PHE A 67 -1.26 -9.02 7.58
N GLU A 68 -2.55 -9.34 7.43
CA GLU A 68 -3.11 -9.97 6.25
C GLU A 68 -4.03 -8.94 5.59
N LEU A 69 -3.77 -8.62 4.32
CA LEU A 69 -4.57 -7.68 3.54
C LEU A 69 -5.38 -8.44 2.50
N THR A 70 -6.68 -8.23 2.48
CA THR A 70 -7.59 -8.78 1.48
C THR A 70 -8.45 -7.66 0.92
N TRP A 71 -8.55 -7.61 -0.40
CA TRP A 71 -9.37 -6.62 -1.10
C TRP A 71 -9.79 -7.19 -2.46
N GLU A 72 -10.82 -6.57 -3.02
CA GLU A 72 -11.20 -6.74 -4.41
C GLU A 72 -10.97 -5.42 -5.14
N TRP A 73 -10.64 -5.49 -6.42
CA TRP A 73 -10.38 -4.31 -7.22
C TRP A 73 -10.80 -4.53 -8.66
N ARG A 74 -10.95 -3.41 -9.38
CA ARG A 74 -11.17 -3.36 -10.82
C ARG A 74 -10.47 -2.14 -11.38
N LEU A 75 -10.09 -2.20 -12.65
CA LEU A 75 -9.51 -1.07 -13.39
C LEU A 75 -10.29 -0.81 -14.66
N GLU A 76 -10.21 0.43 -15.13
CA GLU A 76 -10.62 0.77 -16.49
C GLU A 76 -9.66 0.15 -17.52
N SER A 77 -10.10 0.07 -18.77
CA SER A 77 -9.26 -0.40 -19.88
C SER A 77 -7.98 0.43 -19.97
N ALA A 78 -6.83 -0.24 -20.14
CA ALA A 78 -5.49 0.36 -20.07
C ALA A 78 -5.20 1.09 -18.75
N GLY A 79 -5.85 0.70 -17.65
CA GLY A 79 -5.61 1.27 -16.33
C GLY A 79 -4.29 0.80 -15.69
N ASN A 80 -3.78 1.60 -14.76
CA ASN A 80 -2.59 1.30 -13.95
C ASN A 80 -2.75 1.92 -12.56
N ASN A 81 -2.51 1.13 -11.52
CA ASN A 81 -2.53 1.49 -10.12
C ASN A 81 -1.70 0.47 -9.32
N GLY A 82 -1.69 0.60 -8.00
CA GLY A 82 -1.04 -0.38 -7.14
C GLY A 82 -1.34 -0.14 -5.66
N ILE A 83 -1.10 -1.18 -4.85
CA ILE A 83 -1.07 -1.05 -3.40
C ILE A 83 0.37 -1.18 -2.94
N LYS A 84 0.88 -0.14 -2.29
CA LYS A 84 2.18 -0.17 -1.64
C LYS A 84 2.04 -0.50 -0.17
N TYR A 85 2.91 -1.36 0.34
CA TYR A 85 3.01 -1.71 1.74
C TYR A 85 4.43 -1.54 2.27
N TRP A 86 4.55 -1.43 3.59
CA TRP A 86 5.76 -1.02 4.30
C TRP A 86 6.38 0.24 3.71
N VAL A 87 5.52 1.23 3.40
CA VAL A 87 5.93 2.49 2.79
C VAL A 87 6.69 3.37 3.78
N THR A 88 7.72 4.05 3.30
CA THR A 88 8.50 5.03 4.05
C THR A 88 8.75 6.27 3.21
N ASN A 89 8.71 7.45 3.84
CA ASN A 89 9.09 8.69 3.18
C ASN A 89 10.62 8.82 3.17
N ILE A 90 11.23 8.49 2.03
CA ILE A 90 12.67 8.61 1.82
C ILE A 90 12.98 10.00 1.32
N LYS A 91 13.87 10.71 2.00
CA LYS A 91 14.27 12.07 1.64
C LYS A 91 15.57 12.07 0.84
N ASP A 92 15.58 12.82 -0.25
CA ASP A 92 16.81 13.09 -0.99
C ASP A 92 17.72 14.10 -0.26
N ALA A 93 18.90 14.35 -0.81
CA ALA A 93 19.87 15.31 -0.27
C ALA A 93 19.36 16.77 -0.21
N LYS A 94 18.28 17.09 -0.93
CA LYS A 94 17.62 18.40 -0.94
C LYS A 94 16.40 18.44 0.00
N GLY A 95 16.16 17.36 0.74
CA GLY A 95 15.03 17.23 1.67
C GLY A 95 13.69 16.91 1.00
N LYS A 96 13.66 16.66 -0.32
CA LYS A 96 12.44 16.25 -1.02
C LYS A 96 12.13 14.80 -0.66
N GLY A 97 10.96 14.57 -0.08
CA GLY A 97 10.48 13.25 0.31
C GLY A 97 9.73 12.54 -0.81
N GLU A 98 9.95 11.23 -0.93
CA GLU A 98 9.17 10.33 -1.77
C GLU A 98 8.72 9.13 -0.94
N TRP A 99 7.45 8.75 -1.07
CA TRP A 99 6.92 7.57 -0.41
C TRP A 99 7.22 6.33 -1.25
N LEU A 100 8.15 5.51 -0.77
CA LEU A 100 8.59 4.27 -1.41
C LEU A 100 8.20 3.07 -0.55
N GLY A 101 7.89 1.95 -1.19
CA GLY A 101 7.53 0.69 -0.54
C GLY A 101 7.44 -0.44 -1.55
N ILE A 102 7.08 -1.63 -1.08
CA ILE A 102 6.85 -2.79 -1.95
C ILE A 102 5.46 -2.65 -2.56
N GLU A 103 5.33 -2.87 -3.86
CA GLU A 103 4.10 -2.62 -4.62
C GLU A 103 3.52 -3.92 -5.18
N TYR A 104 2.26 -4.21 -4.81
CA TYR A 104 1.42 -5.13 -5.56
C TYR A 104 0.91 -4.38 -6.80
N GLN A 105 1.29 -4.87 -7.98
CA GLN A 105 0.93 -4.24 -9.23
C GLN A 105 -0.54 -4.50 -9.61
N MET A 106 -1.27 -3.45 -9.95
CA MET A 106 -2.64 -3.52 -10.49
C MET A 106 -2.66 -2.85 -11.86
N ILE A 107 -2.70 -3.63 -12.94
CA ILE A 107 -2.53 -3.07 -14.29
C ILE A 107 -3.37 -3.82 -15.32
N ASP A 108 -3.68 -3.17 -16.43
CA ASP A 108 -4.17 -3.88 -17.61
C ASP A 108 -2.98 -4.47 -18.38
N ASP A 109 -2.70 -5.74 -18.14
CA ASP A 109 -1.61 -6.51 -18.74
C ASP A 109 -1.62 -6.48 -20.28
N ASP A 110 -2.82 -6.37 -20.89
CA ASP A 110 -3.00 -6.51 -22.33
C ASP A 110 -2.98 -5.17 -23.08
N LYS A 111 -3.16 -4.05 -22.36
CA LYS A 111 -3.35 -2.73 -23.01
C LYS A 111 -2.54 -1.60 -22.43
N HIS A 112 -2.14 -1.66 -21.16
CA HIS A 112 -1.29 -0.62 -20.60
C HIS A 112 0.15 -0.80 -21.14
N PRO A 113 0.83 0.25 -21.63
CA PRO A 113 2.18 0.14 -22.18
C PRO A 113 3.19 -0.54 -21.25
N ASP A 114 3.02 -0.33 -19.95
CA ASP A 114 3.87 -0.96 -18.92
C ASP A 114 3.50 -2.44 -18.68
N GLY A 115 2.22 -2.82 -18.75
CA GLY A 115 1.79 -4.21 -18.63
C GLY A 115 2.24 -5.06 -19.83
N LEU A 116 2.30 -4.44 -21.02
CA LEU A 116 2.83 -5.09 -22.23
C LEU A 116 4.32 -5.46 -22.13
N ARG A 117 5.05 -4.95 -21.13
CA ARG A 117 6.44 -5.36 -20.87
C ARG A 117 6.53 -6.77 -20.30
N GLY A 118 5.46 -7.28 -19.68
CA GLY A 118 5.43 -8.62 -19.10
C GLY A 118 6.22 -8.74 -17.79
N GLY A 119 6.16 -9.94 -17.18
CA GLY A 119 7.00 -10.31 -16.04
C GLY A 119 6.69 -9.49 -14.79
N SER A 120 7.72 -8.86 -14.21
CA SER A 120 7.62 -8.06 -12.97
C SER A 120 6.77 -6.79 -13.11
N HIS A 121 6.23 -6.49 -14.30
CA HIS A 121 5.32 -5.37 -14.55
C HIS A 121 3.84 -5.77 -14.62
N ASN A 122 3.51 -7.06 -14.57
CA ASN A 122 2.14 -7.55 -14.71
C ASN A 122 1.35 -7.56 -13.40
N THR A 123 0.04 -7.73 -13.51
CA THR A 123 -0.87 -7.82 -12.37
C THR A 123 -0.40 -8.87 -11.35
N GLY A 124 -0.31 -8.44 -10.09
CA GLY A 124 0.07 -9.29 -8.96
C GLY A 124 1.56 -9.53 -8.80
N SER A 125 2.39 -8.96 -9.67
CA SER A 125 3.84 -8.93 -9.46
C SER A 125 4.21 -8.10 -8.22
N ILE A 126 5.44 -8.33 -7.74
CA ILE A 126 6.13 -7.31 -6.98
C ILE A 126 6.80 -6.39 -8.00
N TYR A 127 6.24 -5.19 -8.18
CA TYR A 127 6.59 -4.31 -9.29
C TYR A 127 8.10 -4.11 -9.45
N ASP A 128 8.62 -4.38 -10.66
CA ASP A 128 10.04 -4.29 -11.06
C ASP A 128 11.00 -5.21 -10.26
N ILE A 129 10.47 -6.20 -9.53
CA ILE A 129 11.26 -7.18 -8.77
C ILE A 129 11.01 -8.61 -9.23
N VAL A 130 9.77 -9.12 -9.16
CA VAL A 130 9.41 -10.52 -9.50
C VAL A 130 7.97 -10.67 -9.97
#